data_AF-A0A7C0ZDS5-F1
#
_entry.id   AF-A0A7C0ZDS5-F1
#
_cell.length_a   1.000
_cell.length_b   1.000
_cell.length_c   1.000
_cell.angle_alpha   90.00
_cell.angle_beta   90.00
_cell.angle_gamma   90.00
#
_symmetry.space_group_name_H-M   'P 1'
#
loop_
_entity.id
_entity.type
_entity.pdbx_description
1 polymer ?
#
loop_
_entity_poly.entity_id
_entity_poly.type
_entity_poly.pdbx_seq_one_letter_code
_entity_poly.pdbx_strand_id
1 'polypeptide(L)' 'CGVGKCGHCAIGYIYTCIDGPVFTYWDVIHMKELI' A
#
# COMPACT_ATOMS: atom_id res chain seq x y z
N CYS A 1 9.56 7.62 3.94
CA CYS A 1 9.34 8.83 4.78
C CYS A 1 8.27 8.65 5.85
N GLY A 2 7.39 7.63 5.77
CA GLY A 2 6.36 7.43 6.79
C GLY A 2 5.15 8.37 6.69
N VAL A 3 5.11 9.26 5.69
CA VAL A 3 4.09 10.33 5.56
C VAL A 3 3.59 10.49 4.11
N GLY A 4 3.73 9.46 3.27
CA GLY A 4 3.29 9.45 1.87
C GLY A 4 3.95 10.45 0.91
N LYS A 5 4.95 11.22 1.35
CA LYS A 5 5.61 12.23 0.50
C LYS A 5 6.60 11.68 -0.53
N CYS A 6 7.13 10.49 -0.32
CA CYS A 6 8.31 10.01 -1.08
C CYS A 6 8.01 8.86 -2.06
N GLY A 7 6.77 8.38 -2.19
CA GLY A 7 6.44 7.30 -3.13
C GLY A 7 6.96 5.90 -2.77
N HIS A 8 7.96 5.77 -1.90
CA HIS A 8 8.63 4.49 -1.64
C HIS A 8 7.72 3.40 -1.06
N CYS A 9 6.70 3.80 -0.29
CA CYS A 9 5.74 2.89 0.33
C CYS A 9 4.47 2.72 -0.53
N ALA A 10 4.51 3.10 -1.82
CA ALA A 10 3.35 3.05 -2.70
C ALA A 10 3.14 1.64 -3.28
N ILE A 11 1.90 1.17 -3.21
CA ILE A 11 1.40 -0.05 -3.83
C ILE A 11 0.23 0.40 -4.70
N GLY A 12 0.47 0.58 -6.00
CA GLY A 12 -0.47 1.26 -6.89
C GLY A 12 -0.80 2.66 -6.41
N TYR A 13 -2.06 2.86 -6.00
CA TYR A 13 -2.59 4.14 -5.50
C TYR A 13 -2.59 4.25 -3.97
N ILE A 14 -2.19 3.20 -3.26
CA ILE A 14 -2.22 3.11 -1.80
C ILE A 14 -0.81 3.37 -1.27
N TYR A 15 -0.70 4.10 -0.16
CA TYR A 15 0.55 4.29 0.53
C TYR A 15 0.54 3.45 1.82
N THR A 16 1.32 2.38 1.88
CA THR A 16 1.46 1.51 3.08
C THR A 16 1.74 2.31 4.36
N CYS A 17 2.46 3.43 4.22
CA CYS A 17 2.79 4.29 5.35
C CYS A 17 1.69 5.26 5.79
N ILE A 18 0.60 5.40 5.02
CA ILE A 18 -0.60 6.19 5.38
C ILE A 18 -1.76 5.25 5.65
N ASP A 19 -2.08 4.39 4.68
CA ASP A 19 -3.23 3.47 4.71
C ASP A 19 -3.01 2.27 5.63
N GLY A 20 -1.76 2.06 6.04
CA GLY A 20 -1.37 1.07 7.03
C GLY A 20 -0.64 -0.12 6.40
N PRO A 21 0.23 -0.79 7.18
CA PRO A 21 0.97 -1.95 6.70
C PRO A 21 0.16 -3.26 6.73
N VAL A 22 -1.08 -3.23 7.23
CA VAL A 22 -1.91 -4.41 7.41
C VAL A 22 -3.11 -4.31 6.47
N PHE A 23 -3.16 -5.21 5.49
CA PHE A 23 -4.24 -5.33 4.53
C PHE A 23 -4.96 -6.65 4.74
N THR A 24 -6.26 -6.68 4.44
CA THR A 24 -6.99 -7.96 4.45
C THR A 24 -6.67 -8.75 3.20
N TYR A 25 -6.92 -10.07 3.25
CA TYR A 25 -6.76 -10.93 2.07
C TYR A 25 -7.55 -10.41 0.85
N TRP A 26 -8.76 -9.89 1.10
CA TRP A 26 -9.60 -9.30 0.06
C TRP A 26 -8.99 -8.04 -0.55
N ASP A 27 -8.30 -7.21 0.23
CA ASP A 27 -7.63 -6.03 -0.31
C ASP A 27 -6.48 -6.47 -1.24
N VAL A 28 -5.68 -7.44 -0.81
CA VAL A 28 -4.50 -7.91 -1.55
C VAL A 28 -4.87 -8.59 -2.88
N ILE A 29 -5.95 -9.38 -2.96
CA ILE A 29 -6.35 -10.01 -4.23
C ILE A 29 -6.76 -9.00 -5.32
N HIS A 30 -7.18 -7.79 -4.92
CA HIS A 30 -7.50 -6.71 -5.85
C HIS A 30 -6.31 -5.80 -6.13
N MET A 31 -5.22 -5.93 -5.35
CA MET A 31 -3.95 -5.22 -5.55
C MET A 31 -3.03 -6.02 -6.48
N LYS A 32 -3.04 -5.66 -7.77
CA LYS A 32 -2.20 -6.30 -8.81
C LYS A 32 -0.68 -6.18 -8.59
N GLU A 33 -0.23 -5.29 -7.70
CA GLU A 33 1.20 -5.04 -7.47
C GLU A 33 1.80 -5.83 -6.28
N LEU A 34 0.98 -6.61 -5.56
CA LEU A 34 1.41 -7.43 -4.41
C LEU A 34 1.54 -8.93 -4.73
N ILE A 35 1.14 -9.37 -5.93
CA ILE A 35 1.16 -10.76 -6.38
C ILE A 35 2.09 -10.90 -7.58
#